data_AF-A0A8S2Z7U9-F1
#
_entry.id   AF-A0A8S2Z7U9-F1
#
_cell.length_a   1.000
_cell.length_b   1.000
_cell.length_c   1.000
_cell.angle_alpha   90.00
_cell.angle_beta   90.00
_cell.angle_gamma   90.00
#
_symmetry.space_group_name_H-M   'P 1'
#
loop_
_entity.id
_entity.type
_entity.pdbx_description
1 polymer ?
#
loop_
_entity_poly.entity_id
_entity_poly.type
_entity_poly.pdbx_seq_one_letter_code
_entity_poly.pdbx_strand_id
1 'polypeptide(L)'
;MIIFIILPILSWSVVAANLNVANLNGLKAQFQTAIKSFSDIASLHYTLAGIKELGVQLPDSYCDNINKLVDKLNVESIYHATEASKTLVNCKLPVEDYRATLTAVLQSEDSKTAELYFAVRSSVILGITVDESKIEKRLNLLAKTDDSVVSQGYALLTGAQLSQTIAKSYADTINDLVQQADEIDGSILQYEGGIGATALIFNAFYEVAEKAGVPVKIDSKQLIKFATYFSSKRHVATLRSAYYLTKIFKHLSDNKNQVPVVVSRISPSAISPQNPSVLVSVTNILGQP
;
A
#
# COMPACT_ATOMS: atom_id res chain seq x y z
N MET A 1 -2.56 -46.23 -15.83
CA MET A 1 -3.74 -45.51 -15.32
C MET A 1 -3.33 -44.06 -15.11
N ILE A 2 -3.57 -43.21 -16.11
CA ILE A 2 -3.19 -41.79 -16.10
C ILE A 2 -4.43 -41.00 -15.67
N ILE A 3 -4.36 -40.33 -14.53
CA ILE A 3 -5.46 -39.52 -14.01
C ILE A 3 -5.39 -38.15 -14.70
N PHE A 4 -6.33 -37.89 -15.61
CA PHE A 4 -6.61 -36.55 -16.10
C PHE A 4 -7.43 -35.82 -15.02
N ILE A 5 -6.83 -34.82 -14.37
CA ILE A 5 -7.59 -33.85 -13.58
C ILE A 5 -8.06 -32.78 -14.56
N ILE A 6 -9.32 -32.88 -14.98
CA ILE A 6 -10.02 -31.80 -15.69
C ILE A 6 -10.48 -30.81 -14.61
N LEU A 7 -9.78 -29.68 -14.47
CA LEU A 7 -10.30 -28.56 -13.68
C LEU A 7 -11.44 -27.88 -14.46
N PRO A 8 -12.57 -27.56 -13.82
CA PRO A 8 -13.63 -26.78 -14.45
C PRO A 8 -13.14 -25.35 -14.68
N ILE A 9 -13.02 -24.97 -15.95
CA ILE A 9 -12.67 -23.62 -16.38
C ILE A 9 -13.91 -22.73 -16.14
N LEU A 10 -13.93 -22.06 -14.99
CA LEU A 10 -14.80 -20.91 -14.74
C LEU A 10 -13.93 -19.73 -14.30
N SER A 11 -13.39 -19.03 -15.29
CA SER A 11 -13.27 -17.56 -15.32
C SER A 11 -12.47 -17.17 -16.56
N TRP A 12 -12.91 -16.14 -17.28
CA TRP A 12 -12.16 -15.55 -18.39
C TRP A 12 -10.81 -15.03 -17.91
N SER A 13 -9.76 -15.85 -18.06
CA SER A 13 -8.39 -15.39 -17.95
C SER A 13 -8.09 -14.52 -19.16
N VAL A 14 -8.15 -13.19 -18.97
CA VAL A 14 -7.65 -12.23 -19.97
C VAL A 14 -6.13 -12.38 -20.02
N VAL A 15 -5.65 -13.27 -20.88
CA VAL A 15 -4.22 -13.38 -21.22
C VAL A 15 -3.89 -12.25 -22.19
N ALA A 16 -3.74 -11.04 -21.64
CA ALA A 16 -3.21 -9.89 -22.36
C ALA A 16 -2.66 -8.86 -21.37
N ALA A 17 -1.58 -9.21 -20.66
CA ALA A 17 -0.70 -8.22 -20.06
C ALA A 17 0.68 -8.84 -19.82
N ASN A 18 1.74 -8.06 -20.06
CA ASN A 18 3.13 -8.38 -19.72
C ASN A 18 3.34 -8.31 -18.20
N LEU A 19 2.53 -9.05 -17.43
CA LEU A 19 2.64 -9.09 -15.98
C LEU A 19 3.90 -9.89 -15.62
N ASN A 20 4.76 -9.28 -14.82
CA ASN A 20 5.99 -9.90 -14.36
C ASN A 20 5.83 -10.35 -12.91
N VAL A 21 6.57 -11.39 -12.52
CA VAL A 21 6.75 -11.71 -11.10
C VAL A 21 7.38 -10.51 -10.39
N ALA A 22 6.86 -10.18 -9.22
CA ALA A 22 7.32 -9.09 -8.38
C ALA A 22 8.80 -9.24 -7.98
N ASN A 23 9.56 -8.15 -8.05
CA ASN A 23 10.97 -8.13 -7.63
C ASN A 23 11.12 -7.93 -6.10
N LEU A 24 10.57 -8.86 -5.29
CA LEU A 24 10.67 -8.77 -3.83
C LEU A 24 12.12 -8.80 -3.33
N ASN A 25 13.02 -9.50 -4.03
CA ASN A 25 14.44 -9.54 -3.69
C ASN A 25 15.10 -8.17 -3.82
N GLY A 26 14.77 -7.41 -4.88
CA GLY A 26 15.24 -6.04 -5.04
C GLY A 26 14.77 -5.11 -3.92
N LEU A 27 13.49 -5.20 -3.55
CA LEU A 27 12.92 -4.42 -2.43
C LEU A 27 13.57 -4.80 -1.10
N LYS A 28 13.75 -6.11 -0.84
CA LYS A 28 14.45 -6.62 0.34
C LYS A 28 15.87 -6.07 0.44
N ALA A 29 16.62 -6.12 -0.67
CA ALA A 29 17.99 -5.61 -0.71
C ALA A 29 18.06 -4.09 -0.43
N GLN A 30 17.08 -3.33 -0.92
CA GLN A 30 16.97 -1.89 -0.65
C GLN A 30 16.77 -1.61 0.84
N PHE A 31 15.83 -2.31 1.51
CA PHE A 31 15.63 -2.14 2.95
C PHE A 31 16.82 -2.62 3.78
N GLN A 32 17.46 -3.73 3.40
CA GLN A 32 18.68 -4.23 4.06
C GLN A 32 19.87 -3.29 3.90
N THR A 33 19.88 -2.46 2.86
CA THR A 33 20.88 -1.41 2.70
C THR A 33 20.54 -0.23 3.61
N ALA A 34 19.28 0.20 3.64
CA ALA A 34 18.82 1.33 4.44
C ALA A 34 18.89 1.07 5.96
N ILE A 35 18.71 -0.17 6.42
CA ILE A 35 18.73 -0.49 7.86
C ILE A 35 20.11 -0.25 8.51
N LYS A 36 21.17 -0.11 7.72
CA LYS A 36 22.54 0.13 8.21
C LYS A 36 22.71 1.54 8.76
N SER A 37 21.92 2.51 8.31
CA SER A 37 21.99 3.90 8.75
C SER A 37 20.72 4.66 8.39
N PHE A 38 20.20 5.45 9.33
CA PHE A 38 19.01 6.26 9.14
C PHE A 38 19.36 7.74 9.15
N SER A 39 18.93 8.49 8.13
CA SER A 39 19.12 9.94 8.04
C SER A 39 18.05 10.73 8.77
N ASP A 40 16.85 10.16 8.87
CA ASP A 40 15.63 10.83 9.33
C ASP A 40 14.59 9.80 9.78
N ILE A 41 13.54 10.26 10.46
CA ILE A 41 12.50 9.38 11.00
C ILE A 41 11.68 8.67 9.90
N ALA A 42 11.55 9.27 8.72
CA ALA A 42 10.77 8.70 7.61
C ALA A 42 11.48 7.51 6.97
N SER A 43 12.78 7.63 6.72
CA SER A 43 13.64 6.55 6.25
C SER A 43 13.66 5.38 7.24
N LEU A 44 13.71 5.67 8.55
CA LEU A 44 13.59 4.67 9.59
C LEU A 44 12.22 3.96 9.54
N HIS A 45 11.11 4.70 9.55
CA HIS A 45 9.76 4.13 9.45
C HIS A 45 9.66 3.19 8.24
N TYR A 46 9.87 3.69 7.02
CA TYR A 46 9.63 2.88 5.83
C TYR A 46 10.57 1.68 5.72
N THR A 47 11.78 1.76 6.28
CA THR A 47 12.70 0.62 6.35
C THR A 47 12.18 -0.46 7.29
N LEU A 48 11.82 -0.09 8.53
CA LEU A 48 11.30 -1.04 9.51
C LEU A 48 9.97 -1.65 9.06
N ALA A 49 9.04 -0.82 8.57
CA ALA A 49 7.76 -1.29 8.07
C ALA A 49 7.93 -2.22 6.86
N GLY A 50 8.81 -1.88 5.91
CA GLY A 50 9.12 -2.75 4.77
C GLY A 50 9.71 -4.11 5.16
N ILE A 51 10.63 -4.14 6.13
CA ILE A 51 11.23 -5.39 6.62
C ILE A 51 10.20 -6.25 7.35
N LYS A 52 9.35 -5.63 8.18
CA LYS A 52 8.23 -6.31 8.85
C LYS A 52 7.25 -6.88 7.82
N GLU A 53 6.96 -6.11 6.77
CA GLU A 53 6.10 -6.58 5.69
C GLU A 53 6.70 -7.81 5.01
N LEU A 54 8.02 -7.91 4.87
CA LEU A 54 8.70 -9.10 4.35
C LEU A 54 8.77 -10.27 5.33
N GLY A 55 8.12 -10.19 6.50
CA GLY A 55 8.04 -11.26 7.50
C GLY A 55 9.31 -11.42 8.35
N VAL A 56 10.21 -10.44 8.33
CA VAL A 56 11.44 -10.47 9.11
C VAL A 56 11.21 -9.78 10.45
N GLN A 57 11.58 -10.45 11.54
CA GLN A 57 11.53 -9.88 12.88
C GLN A 57 12.60 -8.79 13.07
N LEU A 58 12.22 -7.71 13.75
CA LEU A 58 13.09 -6.57 14.01
C LEU A 58 13.43 -6.49 15.50
N PRO A 59 14.69 -6.19 15.86
CA PRO A 59 15.07 -5.96 17.24
C PRO A 59 14.49 -4.65 17.76
N ASP A 60 14.05 -4.65 19.02
CA ASP A 60 13.50 -3.46 19.70
C ASP A 60 14.55 -2.35 19.92
N SER A 61 15.84 -2.63 19.70
CA SER A 61 16.92 -1.63 19.78
C SER A 61 16.72 -0.42 18.87
N TYR A 62 15.92 -0.56 17.79
CA TYR A 62 15.57 0.55 16.93
C TYR A 62 14.63 1.58 17.58
N CYS A 63 14.05 1.28 18.74
CA CYS A 63 13.22 2.23 19.50
C CYS A 63 14.03 3.47 19.94
N ASP A 64 15.32 3.29 20.28
CA ASP A 64 16.20 4.41 20.62
C ASP A 64 16.42 5.36 19.44
N ASN A 65 16.49 4.82 18.22
CA ASN A 65 16.57 5.64 17.01
C ASN A 65 15.29 6.45 16.79
N ILE A 66 14.11 5.87 17.05
CA ILE A 66 12.83 6.57 16.97
C ILE A 66 12.83 7.76 17.93
N ASN A 67 13.18 7.54 19.20
CA ASN A 67 13.21 8.59 20.22
C ASN A 67 14.20 9.72 19.91
N LYS A 68 15.31 9.41 19.22
CA LYS A 68 16.32 10.40 18.81
C LYS A 68 15.92 11.22 17.59
N LEU A 69 15.22 10.61 16.64
CA LEU A 69 14.92 11.23 15.33
C LEU A 69 13.57 11.94 15.29
N VAL A 70 12.65 11.61 16.20
CA VAL A 70 11.31 12.21 16.21
C VAL A 70 11.36 13.69 16.58
N ASP A 71 10.71 14.51 15.76
CA ASP A 71 10.36 15.89 16.07
C ASP A 71 8.91 15.92 16.59
N LYS A 72 8.77 16.15 17.89
CA LYS A 72 7.48 16.12 18.60
C LYS A 72 6.56 17.29 18.23
N LEU A 73 7.07 18.30 17.52
CA LEU A 73 6.30 19.46 17.07
C LEU A 73 5.82 19.33 15.62
N ASN A 74 6.28 18.31 14.88
CA ASN A 74 5.92 18.08 13.50
C ASN A 74 5.03 16.84 13.35
N VAL A 75 3.79 17.02 12.88
CA VAL A 75 2.81 15.93 12.80
C VAL A 75 3.22 14.77 11.88
N GLU A 76 3.92 15.06 10.77
CA GLU A 76 4.44 14.02 9.87
C GLU A 76 5.55 13.22 10.55
N SER A 77 6.44 13.89 11.28
CA SER A 77 7.49 13.25 12.08
C SER A 77 6.91 12.32 13.16
N ILE A 78 5.84 12.76 13.85
CA ILE A 78 5.09 11.95 14.82
C ILE A 78 4.44 10.74 14.14
N TYR A 79 3.84 10.92 12.96
CA TYR A 79 3.29 9.82 12.17
C TYR A 79 4.35 8.77 11.84
N HIS A 80 5.53 9.19 11.39
CA HIS A 80 6.62 8.26 11.12
C HIS A 80 7.10 7.55 12.39
N ALA A 81 7.21 8.27 13.51
CA ALA A 81 7.62 7.67 14.78
C ALA A 81 6.62 6.63 15.29
N THR A 82 5.32 6.93 15.27
CA THR A 82 4.26 6.03 15.75
C THR A 82 4.11 4.79 14.88
N GLU A 83 4.15 4.93 13.55
CA GLU A 83 4.15 3.79 12.64
C GLU A 83 5.39 2.92 12.83
N ALA A 84 6.58 3.52 12.95
CA ALA A 84 7.82 2.78 13.22
C ALA A 84 7.73 2.00 14.55
N SER A 85 7.27 2.65 15.62
CA SER A 85 7.10 2.03 16.94
C SER A 85 6.17 0.82 16.90
N LYS A 86 5.05 0.91 16.16
CA LYS A 86 4.10 -0.20 15.94
C LYS A 86 4.72 -1.40 15.22
N THR A 87 5.83 -1.22 14.50
CA THR A 87 6.53 -2.36 13.87
C THR A 87 7.26 -3.23 14.90
N LEU A 88 7.72 -2.62 15.98
CA LEU A 88 8.51 -3.24 17.05
C LEU A 88 7.59 -3.84 18.13
N VAL A 89 8.09 -4.82 18.89
CA VAL A 89 7.26 -5.57 19.86
C VAL A 89 7.10 -4.80 21.16
N ASN A 90 8.19 -4.23 21.68
CA ASN A 90 8.19 -3.57 22.99
C ASN A 90 8.52 -2.07 22.94
N CYS A 91 8.45 -1.44 21.77
CA CYS A 91 8.65 0.00 21.64
C CYS A 91 7.35 0.76 21.89
N LYS A 92 7.17 1.30 23.10
CA LYS A 92 6.01 2.14 23.46
C LYS A 92 6.43 3.61 23.51
N LEU A 93 5.73 4.44 22.75
CA LEU A 93 5.93 5.89 22.79
C LEU A 93 5.04 6.52 23.88
N PRO A 94 5.57 7.48 24.66
CA PRO A 94 4.81 8.15 25.71
C PRO A 94 3.77 9.10 25.11
N VAL A 95 2.48 8.79 25.27
CA VAL A 95 1.36 9.52 24.64
C VAL A 95 1.37 11.02 24.92
N GLU A 96 1.73 11.42 26.15
CA GLU A 96 1.74 12.82 26.57
C GLU A 96 2.74 13.69 25.79
N ASP A 97 3.79 13.10 25.22
CA ASP A 97 4.78 13.83 24.42
C ASP A 97 4.22 14.33 23.08
N TYR A 98 3.12 13.74 22.61
CA TYR A 98 2.58 13.98 21.27
C TYR A 98 1.15 14.53 21.29
N ARG A 99 0.43 14.37 22.40
CA ARG A 99 -1.00 14.69 22.53
C ARG A 99 -1.32 16.12 22.10
N ALA A 100 -0.51 17.11 22.52
CA ALA A 100 -0.76 18.51 22.22
C ALA A 100 -0.71 18.79 20.71
N THR A 101 0.37 18.37 20.04
CA THR A 101 0.56 18.54 18.59
C THR A 101 -0.54 17.85 17.78
N LEU A 102 -0.86 16.60 18.13
CA LEU A 102 -1.91 15.84 17.45
C LEU A 102 -3.27 16.49 17.62
N THR A 103 -3.61 16.91 18.85
CA THR A 103 -4.89 17.58 19.13
C THR A 103 -5.00 18.91 18.40
N ALA A 104 -3.92 19.69 18.32
CA ALA A 104 -3.90 20.95 17.59
C ALA A 104 -4.22 20.76 16.10
N VAL A 105 -3.62 19.75 15.45
CA VAL A 105 -3.91 19.42 14.05
C VAL A 105 -5.35 18.92 13.86
N LEU A 106 -5.83 18.03 14.73
CA LEU A 106 -7.20 17.51 14.65
C LEU A 106 -8.27 18.59 14.88
N GLN A 107 -7.93 19.67 15.58
CA GLN A 107 -8.86 20.76 15.88
C GLN A 107 -8.77 21.93 14.91
N SER A 108 -7.68 22.06 14.17
CA SER A 108 -7.40 23.18 13.27
C SER A 108 -8.26 23.15 12.01
N GLU A 109 -8.78 24.33 11.64
CA GLU A 109 -9.47 24.55 10.37
C GLU A 109 -8.52 24.89 9.21
N ASP A 110 -7.21 24.94 9.45
CA ASP A 110 -6.19 25.17 8.43
C ASP A 110 -5.50 23.88 7.98
N SER A 111 -5.63 22.81 8.77
CA SER A 111 -4.98 21.53 8.50
C SER A 111 -5.39 20.93 7.16
N LYS A 112 -4.40 20.41 6.44
CA LYS A 112 -4.53 19.76 5.14
C LYS A 112 -4.90 18.29 5.30
N THR A 113 -5.39 17.67 4.22
CA THR A 113 -5.85 16.27 4.22
C THR A 113 -4.77 15.30 4.69
N ALA A 114 -3.52 15.50 4.24
CA ALA A 114 -2.38 14.67 4.66
C ALA A 114 -2.06 14.82 6.16
N GLU A 115 -2.09 16.04 6.70
CA GLU A 115 -1.83 16.31 8.11
C GLU A 115 -2.91 15.68 9.00
N LEU A 116 -4.18 15.73 8.57
CA LEU A 116 -5.27 15.04 9.24
C LEU A 116 -5.06 13.54 9.25
N TYR A 117 -4.67 12.94 8.12
CA TYR A 117 -4.32 11.52 8.08
C TYR A 117 -3.22 11.18 9.08
N PHE A 118 -2.12 11.93 9.06
CA PHE A 118 -1.00 11.73 9.98
C PHE A 118 -1.42 11.84 11.44
N ALA A 119 -2.23 12.84 11.78
CA ALA A 119 -2.72 13.04 13.13
C ALA A 119 -3.67 11.92 13.59
N VAL A 120 -4.68 11.59 12.76
CA VAL A 120 -5.66 10.53 13.07
C VAL A 120 -4.96 9.19 13.24
N ARG A 121 -4.09 8.82 12.31
CA ARG A 121 -3.39 7.52 12.36
C ARG A 121 -2.49 7.42 13.59
N SER A 122 -1.74 8.48 13.89
CA SER A 122 -0.90 8.55 15.11
C SER A 122 -1.75 8.44 16.38
N SER A 123 -2.86 9.17 16.44
CA SER A 123 -3.79 9.13 17.58
C SER A 123 -4.36 7.74 17.80
N VAL A 124 -4.79 7.05 16.74
CA VAL A 124 -5.31 5.67 16.84
C VAL A 124 -4.24 4.71 17.37
N ILE A 125 -2.98 4.83 16.93
CA ILE A 125 -1.88 4.00 17.43
C ILE A 125 -1.59 4.26 18.91
N LEU A 126 -1.63 5.53 19.32
CA LEU A 126 -1.36 5.96 20.69
C LEU A 126 -2.57 5.80 21.63
N GLY A 127 -3.74 5.36 21.11
CA GLY A 127 -4.97 5.24 21.89
C GLY A 127 -5.58 6.59 22.31
N ILE A 128 -5.31 7.66 21.56
CA ILE A 128 -5.94 8.97 21.73
C ILE A 128 -7.29 8.95 21.00
N THR A 129 -8.37 9.31 21.71
CA THR A 129 -9.70 9.43 21.12
C THR A 129 -9.75 10.47 20.02
N VAL A 130 -10.35 10.12 18.89
CA VAL A 130 -10.59 10.99 17.74
C VAL A 130 -12.09 11.24 17.61
N ASP A 131 -12.50 12.50 17.44
CA ASP A 131 -13.88 12.85 17.09
C ASP A 131 -14.12 12.57 15.61
N GLU A 132 -14.59 11.36 15.32
CA GLU A 132 -14.74 10.89 13.93
C GLU A 132 -15.70 11.77 13.12
N SER A 133 -16.75 12.31 13.74
CA SER A 133 -17.73 13.17 13.06
C SER A 133 -17.12 14.51 12.65
N LYS A 134 -16.30 15.10 13.53
CA LYS A 134 -15.55 16.32 13.19
C LYS A 134 -14.56 16.05 12.06
N ILE A 135 -13.84 14.92 12.09
CA ILE A 135 -12.88 14.56 11.04
C ILE A 135 -13.58 14.33 9.70
N GLU A 136 -14.68 13.58 9.66
CA GLU A 136 -15.45 13.35 8.43
C GLU A 136 -15.98 14.67 7.85
N LYS A 137 -16.55 15.54 8.69
CA LYS A 137 -16.99 16.87 8.26
C LYS A 137 -15.84 17.68 7.67
N ARG A 138 -14.66 17.63 8.30
CA ARG A 138 -13.47 18.36 7.84
C ARG A 138 -12.95 17.83 6.50
N LEU A 139 -12.88 16.52 6.32
CA LEU A 139 -12.48 15.90 5.05
C LEU A 139 -13.46 16.28 3.93
N ASN A 140 -14.76 16.30 4.20
CA ASN A 140 -15.78 16.73 3.23
C ASN A 140 -15.67 18.21 2.84
N LEU A 141 -15.16 19.08 3.72
CA LEU A 141 -14.86 20.46 3.38
C LEU A 141 -13.60 20.58 2.53
N LEU A 142 -12.54 19.85 2.90
CA LEU A 142 -11.28 19.84 2.15
C LEU A 142 -11.44 19.32 0.72
N ALA A 143 -12.28 18.30 0.52
CA ALA A 143 -12.60 17.76 -0.80
C ALA A 143 -13.22 18.79 -1.76
N LYS A 144 -13.77 19.90 -1.26
CA LYS A 144 -14.30 20.99 -2.10
C LYS A 144 -13.21 21.97 -2.55
N THR A 145 -12.06 21.96 -1.90
CA THR A 145 -10.96 22.92 -2.12
C THR A 145 -9.70 22.29 -2.68
N ASP A 146 -9.55 20.97 -2.52
CA ASP A 146 -8.43 20.18 -3.03
C ASP A 146 -8.97 18.83 -3.50
N ASP A 147 -9.22 18.75 -4.80
CA ASP A 147 -9.70 17.56 -5.51
C ASP A 147 -8.56 16.70 -6.06
N SER A 148 -7.30 16.97 -5.68
CA SER A 148 -6.18 16.16 -6.14
C SER A 148 -6.32 14.70 -5.69
N VAL A 149 -5.92 13.77 -6.57
CA VAL A 149 -5.99 12.32 -6.29
C VAL A 149 -5.17 11.92 -5.07
N VAL A 150 -4.09 12.65 -4.75
CA VAL A 150 -3.29 12.43 -3.54
C VAL A 150 -4.05 12.86 -2.28
N SER A 151 -4.73 14.02 -2.31
CA SER A 151 -5.61 14.45 -1.22
C SER A 151 -6.72 13.42 -0.99
N GLN A 152 -7.39 12.97 -2.05
CA GLN A 152 -8.41 11.92 -1.97
C GLN A 152 -7.83 10.60 -1.41
N GLY A 153 -6.62 10.21 -1.81
CA GLY A 153 -5.92 9.05 -1.26
C GLY A 153 -5.68 9.13 0.26
N TYR A 154 -5.27 10.30 0.76
CA TYR A 154 -5.15 10.52 2.21
C TYR A 154 -6.52 10.52 2.92
N ALA A 155 -7.58 11.02 2.28
CA ALA A 155 -8.93 10.94 2.83
C ALA A 155 -9.38 9.48 2.99
N LEU A 156 -9.14 8.62 1.99
CA LEU A 156 -9.39 7.17 2.08
C LEU A 156 -8.60 6.51 3.22
N LEU A 157 -7.30 6.80 3.34
CA LEU A 157 -6.46 6.28 4.42
C LEU A 157 -6.93 6.75 5.80
N THR A 158 -7.44 7.98 5.90
CA THR A 158 -8.05 8.51 7.13
C THR A 158 -9.33 7.76 7.44
N GLY A 159 -10.22 7.59 6.46
CA GLY A 159 -11.46 6.80 6.60
C GLY A 159 -11.21 5.37 7.08
N ALA A 160 -10.11 4.75 6.65
CA ALA A 160 -9.69 3.42 7.12
C ALA A 160 -9.34 3.36 8.62
N GLN A 161 -9.14 4.50 9.28
CA GLN A 161 -8.86 4.58 10.72
C GLN A 161 -10.11 4.84 11.57
N LEU A 162 -11.22 5.25 10.97
CA LEU A 162 -12.46 5.65 11.65
C LEU A 162 -13.43 4.47 11.78
N SER A 163 -14.67 4.68 12.20
CA SER A 163 -15.67 3.62 12.28
C SER A 163 -15.93 2.93 10.94
N GLN A 164 -16.43 1.70 11.01
CA GLN A 164 -16.78 0.92 9.83
C GLN A 164 -17.81 1.64 8.94
N THR A 165 -18.72 2.42 9.53
CA THR A 165 -19.71 3.23 8.80
C THR A 165 -19.04 4.28 7.93
N ILE A 166 -18.11 5.06 8.49
CA ILE A 166 -17.38 6.09 7.74
C ILE A 166 -16.48 5.45 6.69
N ALA A 167 -15.79 4.35 7.04
CA ALA A 167 -14.97 3.60 6.09
C ALA A 167 -15.79 3.12 4.88
N LYS A 168 -17.05 2.67 5.06
CA LYS A 168 -17.93 2.30 3.95
C LYS A 168 -18.22 3.47 3.01
N SER A 169 -18.52 4.65 3.53
CA SER A 169 -18.75 5.86 2.72
C SER A 169 -17.55 6.19 1.83
N TYR A 170 -16.32 6.06 2.37
CA TYR A 170 -15.10 6.26 1.60
C TYR A 170 -14.81 5.09 0.64
N ALA A 171 -15.11 3.85 1.02
CA ALA A 171 -14.93 2.71 0.13
C ALA A 171 -15.84 2.78 -1.11
N ASP A 172 -16.99 3.46 -1.03
CA ASP A 172 -17.88 3.67 -2.17
C ASP A 172 -17.30 4.61 -3.23
N THR A 173 -16.32 5.47 -2.88
CA THR A 173 -15.65 6.36 -3.85
C THR A 173 -14.48 5.68 -4.59
N ILE A 174 -14.09 4.45 -4.21
CA ILE A 174 -12.96 3.73 -4.84
C ILE A 174 -13.15 3.63 -6.35
N ASN A 175 -14.36 3.28 -6.81
CA ASN A 175 -14.62 3.12 -8.24
C ASN A 175 -14.41 4.45 -8.99
N ASP A 176 -14.81 5.58 -8.42
CA ASP A 176 -14.65 6.89 -9.03
C ASP A 176 -13.16 7.28 -9.11
N LEU A 177 -12.36 6.99 -8.08
CA LEU A 177 -10.92 7.21 -8.14
C LEU A 177 -10.26 6.30 -9.18
N VAL A 178 -10.68 5.04 -9.30
CA VAL A 178 -10.15 4.13 -10.32
C VAL A 178 -10.40 4.66 -11.74
N GLN A 179 -11.53 5.33 -11.99
CA GLN A 179 -11.81 5.97 -13.28
C GLN A 179 -10.96 7.23 -13.54
N GLN A 180 -10.40 7.84 -12.48
CA GLN A 180 -9.50 9.00 -12.61
C GLN A 180 -8.05 8.59 -12.96
N ALA A 181 -7.72 7.30 -12.94
CA ALA A 181 -6.38 6.84 -13.30
C ALA A 181 -6.11 7.01 -14.80
N ASP A 182 -4.93 7.49 -15.14
CA ASP A 182 -4.44 7.62 -16.50
C ASP A 182 -4.13 6.25 -17.09
N GLU A 183 -4.73 5.98 -18.25
CA GLU A 183 -4.42 4.84 -19.07
C GLU A 183 -3.29 5.17 -20.05
N ILE A 184 -2.18 4.42 -19.97
CA ILE A 184 -1.04 4.60 -20.88
C ILE A 184 -0.96 3.41 -21.83
N ASP A 185 -0.97 3.73 -23.14
CA ASP A 185 -0.85 2.79 -24.25
C ASP A 185 -1.79 1.58 -24.16
N GLY A 186 -2.94 1.73 -23.51
CA GLY A 186 -3.91 0.66 -23.33
C GLY A 186 -3.53 -0.44 -22.32
N SER A 187 -2.37 -0.32 -21.67
CA SER A 187 -1.71 -1.47 -21.00
C SER A 187 -1.48 -1.30 -19.50
N ILE A 188 -1.42 -0.07 -19.01
CA ILE A 188 -1.19 0.24 -17.60
C ILE A 188 -2.12 1.35 -17.12
N LEU A 189 -2.43 1.33 -15.82
CA LEU A 189 -3.09 2.43 -15.12
C LEU A 189 -2.13 3.00 -14.09
N GLN A 190 -2.04 4.33 -14.05
CA GLN A 190 -1.30 5.07 -13.03
C GLN A 190 -2.01 6.39 -12.72
N TYR A 191 -1.58 7.08 -11.67
CA TYR A 191 -1.99 8.45 -11.43
C TYR A 191 -0.84 9.41 -11.74
N GLU A 192 -1.18 10.68 -11.95
CA GLU A 192 -0.21 11.78 -11.90
C GLU A 192 0.60 11.72 -10.58
N GLY A 193 1.91 11.99 -10.67
CA GLY A 193 2.85 11.76 -9.55
C GLY A 193 3.49 10.38 -9.54
N GLY A 194 3.18 9.52 -10.51
CA GLY A 194 3.88 8.27 -10.79
C GLY A 194 3.74 7.24 -9.66
N ILE A 195 4.80 6.45 -9.43
CA ILE A 195 4.73 5.29 -8.52
C ILE A 195 4.41 5.67 -7.08
N GLY A 196 4.85 6.86 -6.63
CA GLY A 196 4.59 7.32 -5.27
C GLY A 196 3.09 7.55 -5.01
N ALA A 197 2.44 8.35 -5.86
CA ALA A 197 1.01 8.61 -5.79
C ALA A 197 0.20 7.35 -6.06
N THR A 198 0.56 6.62 -7.13
CA THR A 198 -0.19 5.43 -7.55
C THR A 198 -0.16 4.33 -6.48
N ALA A 199 0.99 4.09 -5.85
CA ALA A 199 1.08 3.08 -4.80
C ALA A 199 0.34 3.51 -3.53
N LEU A 200 0.39 4.81 -3.17
CA LEU A 200 -0.35 5.34 -2.02
C LEU A 200 -1.86 5.12 -2.18
N ILE A 201 -2.42 5.56 -3.31
CA ILE A 201 -3.86 5.51 -3.58
C ILE A 201 -4.33 4.05 -3.69
N PHE A 202 -3.59 3.22 -4.43
CA PHE A 202 -3.95 1.80 -4.55
C PHE A 202 -3.91 1.09 -3.21
N ASN A 203 -2.92 1.36 -2.34
CA ASN A 203 -2.91 0.85 -0.97
C ASN A 203 -4.12 1.36 -0.17
N ALA A 204 -4.50 2.63 -0.33
CA ALA A 204 -5.65 3.21 0.36
C ALA A 204 -6.97 2.49 0.05
N PHE A 205 -7.15 2.04 -1.20
CA PHE A 205 -8.31 1.24 -1.60
C PHE A 205 -8.47 -0.03 -0.75
N TYR A 206 -7.36 -0.73 -0.52
CA TYR A 206 -7.39 -1.97 0.25
C TYR A 206 -7.59 -1.71 1.74
N GLU A 207 -6.90 -0.72 2.32
CA GLU A 207 -7.05 -0.41 3.75
C GLU A 207 -8.49 0.03 4.10
N VAL A 208 -9.09 0.89 3.29
CA VAL A 208 -10.45 1.39 3.56
C VAL A 208 -11.50 0.30 3.31
N ALA A 209 -11.33 -0.52 2.27
CA ALA A 209 -12.23 -1.64 1.99
C ALA A 209 -12.17 -2.72 3.09
N GLU A 210 -10.96 -3.04 3.57
CA GLU A 210 -10.76 -3.95 4.69
C GLU A 210 -11.48 -3.43 5.94
N LYS A 211 -11.28 -2.15 6.28
CA LYS A 211 -11.96 -1.52 7.42
C LYS A 211 -13.48 -1.51 7.27
N ALA A 212 -13.97 -1.25 6.06
CA ALA A 212 -15.38 -1.26 5.73
C ALA A 212 -15.99 -2.67 5.76
N GLY A 213 -15.18 -3.72 5.65
CA GLY A 213 -15.63 -5.10 5.53
C GLY A 213 -16.30 -5.38 4.18
N VAL A 214 -15.83 -4.71 3.13
CA VAL A 214 -16.34 -4.84 1.75
C VAL A 214 -15.20 -5.21 0.81
N PRO A 215 -15.47 -5.84 -0.34
CA PRO A 215 -14.43 -6.08 -1.33
C PRO A 215 -14.00 -4.79 -2.02
N VAL A 216 -12.73 -4.75 -2.45
CA VAL A 216 -12.21 -3.66 -3.28
C VAL A 216 -12.92 -3.67 -4.65
N LYS A 217 -13.64 -2.60 -4.96
CA LYS A 217 -14.43 -2.46 -6.20
C LYS A 217 -13.54 -1.98 -7.36
N ILE A 218 -12.78 -2.90 -7.96
CA ILE A 218 -11.97 -2.67 -9.17
C ILE A 218 -12.33 -3.74 -10.21
N ASP A 219 -12.58 -3.36 -11.46
CA ASP A 219 -12.78 -4.32 -12.55
C ASP A 219 -11.50 -5.13 -12.83
N SER A 220 -11.64 -6.37 -13.30
CA SER A 220 -10.50 -7.26 -13.55
C SER A 220 -9.52 -6.70 -14.58
N LYS A 221 -9.97 -5.99 -15.63
CA LYS A 221 -9.06 -5.37 -16.61
C LYS A 221 -8.30 -4.22 -15.98
N GLN A 222 -8.97 -3.39 -15.19
CA GLN A 222 -8.33 -2.30 -14.45
C GLN A 222 -7.31 -2.83 -13.44
N LEU A 223 -7.66 -3.90 -12.70
CA LEU A 223 -6.76 -4.54 -11.76
C LEU A 223 -5.51 -5.08 -12.46
N ILE A 224 -5.66 -5.72 -13.63
CA ILE A 224 -4.54 -6.20 -14.44
C ILE A 224 -3.65 -5.03 -14.91
N LYS A 225 -4.23 -3.90 -15.33
CA LYS A 225 -3.47 -2.71 -15.73
C LYS A 225 -2.66 -2.11 -14.59
N PHE A 226 -3.23 -2.00 -13.38
CA PHE A 226 -2.49 -1.59 -12.18
C PHE A 226 -1.40 -2.61 -11.82
N ALA A 227 -1.72 -3.92 -11.83
CA ALA A 227 -0.74 -4.96 -11.54
C ALA A 227 0.44 -4.93 -12.53
N THR A 228 0.17 -4.66 -13.80
CA THR A 228 1.17 -4.51 -14.85
C THR A 228 2.05 -3.29 -14.58
N TYR A 229 1.45 -2.16 -14.22
CA TYR A 229 2.18 -0.97 -13.79
C TYR A 229 3.15 -1.28 -12.65
N PHE A 230 2.65 -1.86 -11.55
CA PHE A 230 3.46 -2.15 -10.37
C PHE A 230 4.56 -3.18 -10.64
N SER A 231 4.26 -4.25 -11.38
CA SER A 231 5.25 -5.27 -11.74
C SER A 231 6.36 -4.74 -12.65
N SER A 232 6.08 -3.70 -13.45
CA SER A 232 7.09 -3.03 -14.28
C SER A 232 8.12 -2.25 -13.44
N LYS A 233 7.77 -1.85 -12.20
CA LYS A 233 8.64 -1.06 -11.32
C LYS A 233 9.62 -1.96 -10.56
N ARG A 234 10.59 -2.52 -11.30
CA ARG A 234 11.63 -3.40 -10.75
C ARG A 234 12.53 -2.70 -9.73
N HIS A 235 12.65 -1.37 -9.83
CA HIS A 235 13.39 -0.51 -8.93
C HIS A 235 12.57 0.75 -8.64
N VAL A 236 12.64 1.24 -7.41
CA VAL A 236 11.98 2.47 -6.98
C VAL A 236 12.97 3.33 -6.20
N ALA A 237 12.92 4.64 -6.44
CA ALA A 237 13.90 5.57 -5.90
C ALA A 237 13.81 5.76 -4.38
N THR A 238 12.61 5.65 -3.80
CA THR A 238 12.35 6.00 -2.40
C THR A 238 11.93 4.79 -1.57
N LEU A 239 12.29 4.80 -0.29
CA LEU A 239 11.86 3.78 0.68
C LEU A 239 10.34 3.76 0.85
N ARG A 240 9.69 4.92 0.77
CA ARG A 240 8.23 5.06 0.76
C ARG A 240 7.61 4.22 -0.37
N SER A 241 8.07 4.41 -1.60
CA SER A 241 7.55 3.67 -2.75
C SER A 241 7.87 2.17 -2.64
N ALA A 242 9.05 1.81 -2.12
CA ALA A 242 9.40 0.40 -1.88
C ALA A 242 8.46 -0.27 -0.88
N TYR A 243 8.13 0.44 0.21
CA TYR A 243 7.22 -0.05 1.24
C TYR A 243 5.81 -0.28 0.69
N TYR A 244 5.22 0.73 0.05
CA TYR A 244 3.88 0.57 -0.52
C TYR A 244 3.86 -0.49 -1.62
N LEU A 245 4.88 -0.57 -2.47
CA LEU A 245 4.96 -1.61 -3.50
C LEU A 245 5.00 -3.02 -2.90
N THR A 246 5.69 -3.20 -1.76
CA THR A 246 5.69 -4.48 -1.01
C THR A 246 4.29 -4.85 -0.53
N LYS A 247 3.55 -3.91 0.06
CA LYS A 247 2.15 -4.11 0.50
C LYS A 247 1.23 -4.46 -0.68
N ILE A 248 1.38 -3.72 -1.78
CA ILE A 248 0.57 -3.94 -2.98
C ILE A 248 0.79 -5.32 -3.56
N PHE A 249 2.03 -5.81 -3.63
CA PHE A 249 2.29 -7.16 -4.12
C PHE A 249 1.65 -8.24 -3.23
N LYS A 250 1.53 -8.01 -1.92
CA LYS A 250 0.74 -8.89 -1.05
C LYS A 250 -0.75 -8.81 -1.31
N HIS A 251 -1.30 -7.59 -1.40
CA HIS A 251 -2.70 -7.41 -1.76
C HIS A 251 -3.04 -8.06 -3.10
N LEU A 252 -2.13 -8.02 -4.08
CA LEU A 252 -2.32 -8.63 -5.40
C LEU A 252 -2.07 -10.15 -5.43
N SER A 253 -1.46 -10.74 -4.40
CA SER A 253 -1.22 -12.19 -4.34
C SER A 253 -2.21 -12.94 -3.46
N ASP A 254 -2.78 -12.26 -2.47
CA ASP A 254 -3.71 -12.81 -1.50
C ASP A 254 -4.92 -11.90 -1.35
N ASN A 255 -5.70 -11.78 -2.44
CA ASN A 255 -6.99 -11.09 -2.44
C ASN A 255 -8.12 -12.13 -2.51
N LYS A 256 -9.06 -12.05 -1.58
CA LYS A 256 -10.25 -12.94 -1.52
C LYS A 256 -11.14 -12.85 -2.77
N ASN A 257 -11.04 -11.77 -3.55
CA ASN A 257 -11.93 -11.49 -4.66
C ASN A 257 -11.29 -11.77 -6.01
N GLN A 258 -10.11 -11.23 -6.28
CA GLN A 258 -9.44 -11.31 -7.58
C GLN A 258 -7.93 -11.30 -7.43
N VAL A 259 -7.25 -12.35 -7.90
CA VAL A 259 -5.79 -12.48 -7.89
C VAL A 259 -5.29 -12.47 -9.34
N PRO A 260 -4.52 -11.45 -9.77
CA PRO A 260 -3.89 -11.46 -11.08
C PRO A 260 -2.90 -12.62 -11.23
N VAL A 261 -2.95 -13.27 -12.40
CA VAL A 261 -2.11 -14.42 -12.72
C VAL A 261 -0.98 -14.00 -13.66
N VAL A 262 0.23 -14.44 -13.33
CA VAL A 262 1.42 -14.35 -14.15
C VAL A 262 1.60 -15.65 -14.91
N VAL A 263 1.68 -15.56 -16.24
CA VAL A 263 2.04 -16.68 -17.12
C VAL A 263 3.44 -16.44 -17.66
N SER A 264 4.40 -17.27 -17.25
CA SER A 264 5.81 -17.15 -17.66
C SER A 264 6.26 -18.39 -18.42
N ARG A 265 6.99 -18.21 -19.52
CA ARG A 265 7.60 -19.33 -20.24
C ARG A 265 8.80 -19.86 -19.47
N ILE A 266 8.83 -21.18 -19.27
CA ILE A 266 9.94 -21.89 -18.61
C ILE A 266 10.73 -22.78 -19.58
N SER A 267 10.22 -23.05 -20.78
CA SER A 267 10.99 -23.74 -21.83
C SER A 267 11.92 -22.78 -22.60
N PRO A 268 12.99 -23.29 -23.25
CA PRO A 268 13.84 -22.50 -24.14
C PRO A 268 13.05 -21.77 -25.22
N SER A 269 13.50 -20.59 -25.65
CA SER A 269 12.81 -19.73 -26.63
C SER A 269 12.67 -20.39 -28.02
N ALA A 270 13.66 -21.16 -28.43
CA ALA A 270 13.65 -21.93 -29.67
C ALA A 270 12.95 -23.27 -29.48
N ILE A 271 11.96 -23.56 -30.33
CA ILE A 271 11.33 -24.88 -30.43
C ILE A 271 12.20 -25.72 -31.37
N SER A 272 12.56 -26.92 -30.94
CA SER A 272 13.32 -27.87 -31.77
C SER A 272 12.69 -29.26 -31.71
N PRO A 273 13.04 -30.18 -32.63
CA PRO A 273 12.60 -31.57 -32.51
C PRO A 273 12.99 -32.23 -31.17
N GLN A 274 14.08 -31.76 -30.55
CA GLN A 274 14.53 -32.23 -29.22
C GLN A 274 13.77 -31.57 -28.06
N ASN A 275 13.15 -30.41 -28.28
CA ASN A 275 12.29 -29.71 -27.31
C ASN A 275 11.01 -29.23 -28.02
N PRO A 276 10.08 -30.14 -28.36
CA PRO A 276 8.91 -29.80 -29.17
C PRO A 276 7.83 -29.05 -28.38
N SER A 277 7.95 -28.98 -27.05
CA SER A 277 6.92 -28.47 -26.15
C SER A 277 7.25 -27.08 -25.62
N VAL A 278 6.22 -26.23 -25.55
CA VAL A 278 6.26 -24.98 -24.79
C VAL A 278 5.79 -25.28 -23.38
N LEU A 279 6.67 -25.05 -22.40
CA LEU A 279 6.33 -25.19 -20.98
C LEU A 279 6.12 -23.79 -20.41
N VAL A 280 5.02 -23.62 -19.68
CA VAL A 280 4.66 -22.38 -19.01
C VAL A 280 4.46 -22.65 -17.52
N SER A 281 4.84 -21.67 -16.70
CA SER A 281 4.50 -21.58 -15.29
C SER A 281 3.36 -20.60 -15.12
N VAL A 282 2.37 -20.98 -14.31
CA VAL A 282 1.21 -20.15 -13.96
C VAL A 282 1.29 -19.92 -12.45
N THR A 283 1.40 -18.67 -12.06
CA THR A 283 1.63 -18.27 -10.65
C THR A 283 0.89 -16.96 -10.35
N ASN A 284 0.69 -16.62 -9.08
CA ASN A 284 0.33 -15.26 -8.69
C ASN A 284 1.51 -14.28 -8.90
N ILE A 285 1.31 -12.99 -8.59
CA ILE A 285 2.34 -11.96 -8.77
C ILE A 285 3.60 -12.18 -7.92
N LEU A 286 3.54 -13.00 -6.87
CA LEU A 286 4.68 -13.37 -6.04
C LEU A 286 5.40 -14.64 -6.53
N GLY A 287 4.95 -15.25 -7.62
CA GLY A 287 5.53 -16.49 -8.15
C GLY A 287 5.07 -17.75 -7.38
N GLN A 288 3.99 -17.65 -6.61
CA GLN A 288 3.40 -18.78 -5.89
C GLN A 288 2.33 -19.45 -6.76
N PRO A 289 2.15 -20.79 -6.68
CA PRO A 289 1.14 -21.52 -7.44
C PRO A 289 -0.30 -21.08 -7.15
#